data_AF-A0A0G0K4P5-F1
#
_entry.id   AF-A0A0G0K4P5-F1
#
_cell.length_a   1.000
_cell.length_b   1.000
_cell.length_c   1.000
_cell.angle_alpha   90.00
_cell.angle_beta   90.00
_cell.angle_gamma   90.00
#
_symmetry.space_group_name_H-M   'P 1'
#
loop_
_entity.id
_entity.type
_entity.pdbx_description
1 polymer ?
#
loop_
_entity_poly.entity_id
_entity_poly.type
_entity_poly.pdbx_seq_one_letter_code
_entity_poly.pdbx_strand_id
1 'polypeptide(L)'
;MNKSVETLVRSLELPQLQVLMILVNARNGISSNDEISSTTSTPSILLGSLITPLRRRKINGESLIVQAGRDPDAGTRWQINAKLTSVDDLKELLMSMSLPELEKDIMS
;
A
#
# COMPACT_ATOMS: atom_id res chain seq x y z
N MET A 1 16.80 0.27 -2.50
CA MET A 1 15.62 1.06 -2.93
C MET A 1 15.94 2.20 -3.91
N ASN A 2 15.06 2.43 -4.89
CA ASN A 2 15.12 3.53 -5.86
C ASN A 2 14.77 4.88 -5.20
N LYS A 3 15.60 5.93 -5.37
CA LYS A 3 15.37 7.28 -4.78
C LYS A 3 14.02 7.89 -5.14
N SER A 4 13.54 7.68 -6.38
CA SER A 4 12.24 8.20 -6.80
C SER A 4 11.08 7.50 -6.09
N VAL A 5 11.23 6.22 -5.74
CA VAL A 5 10.27 5.48 -4.90
C VAL A 5 10.22 6.09 -3.52
N GLU A 6 11.39 6.29 -2.90
CA GLU A 6 11.47 6.89 -1.58
C GLU A 6 10.83 8.29 -1.53
N THR A 7 11.16 9.16 -2.48
CA THR A 7 10.58 10.51 -2.57
C THR A 7 9.06 10.46 -2.72
N LEU A 8 8.54 9.56 -3.56
CA LEU A 8 7.10 9.39 -3.74
C LEU A 8 6.48 8.93 -2.42
N VAL A 9 7.00 7.88 -1.79
CA VAL A 9 6.44 7.32 -0.55
C VAL A 9 6.43 8.35 0.57
N ARG A 10 7.52 9.11 0.76
CA ARG A 10 7.58 10.19 1.76
C ARG A 10 6.60 11.35 1.50
N SER A 11 6.07 11.46 0.29
CA SER A 11 5.08 12.48 -0.09
C SER A 11 3.62 12.02 0.01
N LEU A 12 3.39 10.78 0.47
CA LEU A 12 2.06 10.20 0.64
C LEU A 12 1.43 10.66 1.95
N GLU A 13 0.10 10.73 1.93
CA GLU A 13 -0.70 11.01 3.13
C GLU A 13 -0.85 9.75 3.98
N LEU A 14 -1.11 9.91 5.28
CA LEU A 14 -1.23 8.80 6.23
C LEU A 14 -2.16 7.67 5.76
N PRO A 15 -3.36 7.93 5.20
CA PRO A 15 -4.23 6.85 4.73
C PRO A 15 -3.61 6.03 3.58
N GLN A 16 -2.79 6.65 2.74
CA GLN A 16 -2.09 5.97 1.65
C GLN A 16 -0.90 5.15 2.20
N LEU A 17 -0.20 5.68 3.20
CA LEU A 17 0.85 4.95 3.92
C LEU A 17 0.29 3.73 4.67
N GLN A 18 -0.92 3.82 5.23
CA GLN A 18 -1.61 2.69 5.85
C GLN A 18 -1.88 1.56 4.85
N VAL A 19 -2.34 1.89 3.64
CA VAL A 19 -2.52 0.89 2.57
C VAL A 19 -1.19 0.23 2.20
N LEU A 20 -0.11 1.00 2.08
CA LEU A 20 1.21 0.41 1.81
C LEU A 20 1.67 -0.49 2.96
N MET A 21 1.43 -0.08 4.21
CA MET A 21 1.77 -0.88 5.38
C MET A 21 1.00 -2.21 5.41
N ILE A 22 -0.28 -2.20 5.03
CA ILE A 22 -1.08 -3.42 4.88
C ILE A 22 -0.46 -4.33 3.81
N LEU A 23 -0.15 -3.78 2.63
CA LEU A 23 0.41 -4.57 1.53
C LEU A 23 1.77 -5.19 1.89
N VAL A 24 2.67 -4.46 2.57
CA VAL A 24 3.98 -5.01 2.94
C VAL A 24 3.94 -6.02 4.08
N ASN A 25 2.84 -6.07 4.85
CA ASN A 25 2.62 -7.07 5.89
C ASN A 25 1.68 -8.21 5.46
N ALA A 26 1.01 -8.08 4.31
CA ALA A 26 0.13 -9.10 3.78
C ALA A 26 0.91 -10.34 3.31
N ARG A 27 0.27 -11.51 3.42
CA ARG A 27 0.85 -12.77 2.96
C ARG A 27 1.10 -12.69 1.45
N ASN A 28 2.35 -12.83 1.03
CA ASN A 28 2.84 -12.67 -0.35
C ASN A 28 2.79 -11.24 -0.92
N GLY A 29 2.59 -10.20 -0.09
CA GLY A 29 2.57 -8.82 -0.56
C GLY A 29 1.29 -8.43 -1.32
N ILE A 30 0.22 -9.23 -1.16
CA ILE A 30 -1.06 -9.07 -1.87
C ILE A 30 -2.17 -8.90 -0.83
N SER A 31 -3.03 -7.89 -1.01
CA SER A 31 -4.22 -7.72 -0.18
C SER A 31 -5.46 -7.36 -1.01
N SER A 32 -6.64 -7.79 -0.55
CA SER A 32 -7.92 -7.47 -1.19
C SER A 32 -8.46 -6.10 -0.76
N ASN A 33 -9.41 -5.57 -1.53
CA ASN A 33 -10.15 -4.38 -1.09
C ASN A 33 -10.81 -4.61 0.27
N ASP A 34 -11.41 -5.77 0.52
CA ASP A 34 -12.12 -6.01 1.77
C ASP A 34 -11.19 -6.09 2.98
N GLU A 35 -10.01 -6.70 2.81
CA GLU A 35 -8.97 -6.71 3.85
C GLU A 35 -8.49 -5.28 4.14
N ILE A 36 -8.19 -4.49 3.11
CA ILE A 36 -7.77 -3.10 3.27
C ILE A 36 -8.88 -2.29 3.96
N SER A 37 -10.13 -2.44 3.53
CA SER A 37 -11.31 -1.79 4.13
C SER A 37 -11.41 -2.08 5.62
N SER A 38 -11.31 -3.36 5.98
CA SER A 38 -11.41 -3.83 7.36
C SER A 38 -10.26 -3.30 8.22
N THR A 39 -9.02 -3.36 7.73
CA THR A 39 -7.84 -2.95 8.50
C THR A 39 -7.76 -1.42 8.66
N THR A 40 -8.12 -0.64 7.65
CA THR A 40 -8.12 0.83 7.76
C THR A 40 -9.43 1.40 8.33
N SER A 41 -10.39 0.54 8.72
CA SER A 41 -11.76 0.93 9.10
C SER A 41 -12.41 1.89 8.07
N THR A 42 -12.00 1.80 6.81
CA THR A 42 -12.47 2.66 5.72
C THR A 42 -13.51 1.91 4.92
N PRO A 43 -14.75 2.40 4.78
CA PRO A 43 -15.78 1.73 3.98
C PRO A 43 -15.29 1.40 2.56
N SER A 44 -15.62 0.21 2.03
CA SER A 44 -15.17 -0.23 0.70
C SER A 44 -15.47 0.76 -0.43
N ILE A 45 -16.58 1.51 -0.32
CA ILE A 45 -16.96 2.57 -1.27
C ILE A 45 -15.94 3.73 -1.32
N LEU A 46 -15.22 3.97 -0.23
CA LEU A 46 -14.22 5.03 -0.11
C LEU A 46 -12.80 4.55 -0.43
N LEU A 47 -12.54 3.25 -0.56
CA LEU A 47 -11.20 2.75 -0.91
C LEU A 47 -10.65 3.30 -2.21
N GLY A 48 -11.52 3.68 -3.14
CA GLY A 48 -11.12 4.36 -4.37
C GLY A 48 -10.29 5.62 -4.11
N SER A 49 -10.57 6.36 -3.04
CA SER A 49 -9.82 7.58 -2.68
C SER A 49 -8.44 7.28 -2.09
N LEU A 50 -8.23 6.08 -1.51
CA LEU A 50 -6.94 5.64 -0.98
C LEU A 50 -6.04 5.02 -2.08
N ILE A 51 -6.65 4.17 -2.92
CA ILE A 51 -5.94 3.39 -3.95
C ILE A 51 -5.62 4.23 -5.18
N THR A 52 -6.54 5.09 -5.61
CA THR A 52 -6.37 5.88 -6.85
C THR A 52 -5.13 6.77 -6.82
N PRO A 53 -4.82 7.51 -5.73
CA PRO A 53 -3.59 8.28 -5.63
C PRO A 53 -2.32 7.42 -5.78
N LEU A 54 -2.28 6.27 -5.13
CA LEU A 54 -1.16 5.31 -5.21
C LEU A 54 -0.94 4.80 -6.64
N ARG A 55 -2.02 4.64 -7.41
CA ARG A 55 -1.94 4.22 -8.82
C ARG A 55 -1.58 5.36 -9.77
N ARG A 56 -2.09 6.58 -9.52
CA ARG A 56 -1.91 7.73 -10.41
C ARG A 56 -0.51 8.33 -10.32
N ARG A 57 0.14 8.27 -9.15
CA ARG A 57 1.53 8.70 -9.00
C ARG A 57 2.44 7.62 -9.59
N LYS A 58 3.08 7.96 -10.71
CA LYS A 58 3.91 7.04 -11.49
C LYS A 58 5.39 7.36 -11.36
N ILE A 59 6.20 6.31 -11.38
CA ILE A 59 7.66 6.39 -11.47
C ILE A 59 8.04 5.68 -12.78
N ASN A 60 8.66 6.40 -13.72
CA ASN A 60 9.01 5.86 -15.04
C ASN A 60 7.82 5.20 -15.77
N GLY A 61 6.62 5.77 -15.63
CA GLY A 61 5.39 5.26 -16.27
C GLY A 61 4.68 4.13 -15.50
N GLU A 62 5.30 3.59 -14.46
CA GLU A 62 4.81 2.48 -13.64
C GLU A 62 4.18 2.99 -12.34
N SER A 63 3.09 2.35 -11.90
CA SER A 63 2.42 2.66 -10.62
C SER A 63 3.11 1.95 -9.46
N LEU A 64 3.13 2.55 -8.26
CA LEU A 64 3.73 1.93 -7.06
C LEU A 64 3.04 0.61 -6.67
N ILE A 65 1.71 0.58 -6.85
CA ILE A 65 0.90 -0.63 -6.67
C ILE A 65 0.24 -1.02 -7.99
N VAL A 66 0.04 -2.32 -8.19
CA VAL A 66 -0.61 -2.90 -9.37
C VAL A 66 -1.68 -3.90 -8.96
N GLN A 67 -2.61 -4.17 -9.87
CA GLN A 67 -3.63 -5.19 -9.64
C GLN A 67 -2.99 -6.58 -9.69
N ALA A 68 -3.25 -7.39 -8.66
CA ALA A 68 -2.79 -8.78 -8.55
C ALA A 68 -3.84 -9.79 -9.03
N GLY A 69 -5.08 -9.34 -9.24
CA GLY A 69 -6.18 -10.15 -9.71
C GLY A 69 -7.52 -9.62 -9.24
N ARG A 70 -8.55 -10.46 -9.35
CA ARG A 70 -9.87 -10.20 -8.79
C ARG A 70 -10.34 -11.47 -8.10
N ASP A 71 -10.78 -11.32 -6.87
CA ASP A 71 -11.49 -12.33 -6.12
C ASP A 71 -13.00 -12.16 -6.37
N PRO A 72 -13.75 -13.24 -6.66
CA PRO A 72 -15.21 -13.16 -6.83
C PRO A 72 -15.93 -12.59 -5.60
N ASP A 73 -15.41 -12.90 -4.41
CA ASP A 73 -16.06 -12.59 -3.13
C ASP A 73 -15.41 -11.38 -2.46
N ALA A 74 -14.08 -11.22 -2.56
CA ALA A 74 -13.31 -10.17 -1.88
C ALA A 74 -12.90 -8.97 -2.78
N GLY A 75 -13.36 -8.96 -4.03
CA GLY A 75 -13.12 -7.87 -4.98
C GLY A 75 -11.69 -7.78 -5.52
N THR A 76 -11.24 -6.58 -5.89
CA THR A 76 -9.93 -6.38 -6.51
C THR A 76 -8.81 -6.63 -5.51
N ARG A 77 -7.76 -7.34 -5.95
CA ARG A 77 -6.52 -7.53 -5.18
C ARG A 77 -5.42 -6.62 -5.68
N TRP A 78 -4.63 -6.09 -4.76
CA TRP A 78 -3.52 -5.18 -5.01
C TRP A 78 -2.22 -5.76 -4.50
N GLN A 79 -1.11 -5.40 -5.15
CA GLN A 79 0.23 -5.78 -4.75
C GLN A 79 1.23 -4.66 -5.03
N ILE A 80 2.38 -4.72 -4.35
CA ILE A 80 3.51 -3.83 -4.64
C ILE A 80 4.07 -4.15 -6.03
N ASN A 81 4.39 -3.12 -6.81
CA ASN A 81 4.99 -3.29 -8.12
C ASN A 81 6.48 -3.63 -8.00
N ALA A 82 6.80 -4.93 -8.14
CA ALA A 82 8.16 -5.45 -8.04
C ALA A 82 9.14 -4.86 -9.08
N LYS A 83 8.65 -4.22 -10.15
CA LYS A 83 9.52 -3.50 -11.10
C LYS A 83 10.13 -2.23 -10.51
N LEU A 84 9.49 -1.65 -9.49
CA LEU A 84 9.91 -0.40 -8.86
C LEU A 84 10.64 -0.62 -7.54
N THR A 85 10.14 -1.54 -6.71
CA THR A 85 10.70 -1.85 -5.40
C THR A 85 10.29 -3.25 -4.93
N SER A 86 11.12 -3.87 -4.09
CA SER A 86 10.74 -5.08 -3.35
C SER A 86 9.79 -4.73 -2.20
N VAL A 87 9.08 -5.74 -1.68
CA VAL A 87 8.25 -5.61 -0.48
C VAL A 87 9.13 -5.28 0.74
N ASP A 88 10.28 -5.93 0.87
CA ASP A 88 11.19 -5.75 2.00
C ASP A 88 11.81 -4.34 2.04
N ASP A 89 12.29 -3.84 0.90
CA ASP A 89 12.82 -2.47 0.79
C ASP A 89 11.77 -1.43 1.19
N LEU A 90 10.52 -1.64 0.75
CA LEU A 90 9.43 -0.72 1.05
C LEU A 90 9.02 -0.81 2.53
N LYS A 91 9.02 -2.01 3.10
CA LYS A 91 8.77 -2.22 4.53
C LYS A 91 9.81 -1.52 5.38
N GLU A 92 11.09 -1.68 5.06
CA GLU A 92 12.19 -1.01 5.77
C GLU A 92 12.04 0.52 5.72
N LEU A 93 11.72 1.07 4.54
CA LEU A 93 11.45 2.50 4.42
C LEU A 93 10.29 2.94 5.32
N LEU A 94 9.15 2.25 5.26
CA LEU A 94 7.96 2.62 6.04
C LEU A 94 8.22 2.56 7.55
N MET A 95 8.97 1.57 8.03
CA MET A 95 9.37 1.47 9.44
C MET A 95 10.34 2.59 9.83
N SER A 96 11.23 3.02 8.92
CA SER A 96 12.15 4.14 9.18
C SER A 96 11.46 5.51 9.27
N MET A 97 10.22 5.63 8.79
CA MET A 97 9.49 6.90 8.74
C MET A 97 8.88 7.31 10.10
N SER A 98 9.13 6.57 11.19
CA SER A 98 8.62 6.82 12.55
C SER A 98 7.16 7.28 12.50
N LEU A 99 6.28 6.46 11.93
CA LEU A 99 4.86 6.77 11.78
C LEU A 99 4.16 6.44 13.11
N PRO A 100 3.98 7.41 14.04
CA PRO A 100 3.63 7.12 15.44
C PRO A 100 2.22 6.56 15.61
N GLU A 101 1.39 6.66 14.56
CA GLU A 101 0.02 6.17 14.50
C GLU A 101 -0.12 4.79 13.83
N LEU A 102 0.93 4.29 13.17
CA LEU A 102 0.89 3.00 12.45
C LEU A 102 1.38 1.81 13.29
N GLU A 103 2.22 2.06 14.29
CA GLU A 103 2.78 1.01 15.16
C GLU A 103 1.76 0.45 16.18
N LYS A 104 0.72 1.22 16.53
CA LYS A 104 -0.24 0.84 17.58
C LYS A 104 -1.27 -0.20 17.11
N ASP A 105 -1.69 -0.13 15.86
CA ASP A 105 -2.80 -0.95 15.34
C ASP A 105 -2.33 -2.24 14.64
N ILE A 106 -1.03 -2.40 14.39
CA ILE A 106 -0.46 -3.58 13.68
C ILE A 106 0.23 -4.56 14.64
N MET A 107 0.59 -4.12 15.85
CA MET A 107 1.24 -4.94 16.88
C MET A 107 0.32 -5.36 18.04
N SER A 108 -0.97 -5.08 17.95
CA SER A 108 -2.01 -5.59 18.86
C SER A 108 -2.75 -6.78 18.25
#